data_AF-A0A351GJZ3-F1
#
_entry.id   AF-A0A351GJZ3-F1
#
_cell.length_a   1.000
_cell.length_b   1.000
_cell.length_c   1.000
_cell.angle_alpha   90.00
_cell.angle_beta   90.00
_cell.angle_gamma   90.00
#
_symmetry.space_group_name_H-M   'P 1'
#
loop_
_entity.id
_entity.type
_entity.pdbx_description
1 polymer ?
#
loop_
_entity_poly.entity_id
_entity_poly.type
_entity_poly.pdbx_seq_one_letter_code
_entity_poly.pdbx_strand_id
1 'polypeptide(L)'
;MKFKITKLLVITALLGVFLSACSDDESTSPNSSNTPTPKGSFEAIINGVDFTASTTYAILEQDTAKETQVLFLSGEAGGTEISIVFGESDLSEAFSLGTHSIAYLRKEDDTEKIFGRIASSTVTITKSDAATKTVSGTFKFTGQETGTAELINVQSGVFTDVQYRISIE
;
A
#
# COMPACT_ATOMS: atom_id res chain seq x y z
N MET A 1 -7.07 5.91 -64.75
CA MET A 1 -5.91 6.70 -65.23
C MET A 1 -4.76 5.74 -65.52
N LYS A 2 -3.95 6.02 -66.55
CA LYS A 2 -3.13 5.06 -67.31
C LYS A 2 -1.90 4.52 -66.56
N PHE A 3 -1.62 3.22 -66.70
CA PHE A 3 -0.33 2.60 -66.42
C PHE A 3 0.74 3.11 -67.40
N LYS A 4 1.92 3.45 -66.92
CA LYS A 4 3.15 3.49 -67.73
C LYS A 4 4.33 2.92 -66.94
N ILE A 5 4.75 1.73 -67.38
CA ILE A 5 5.99 1.05 -67.02
C ILE A 5 7.04 1.54 -68.03
N THR A 6 8.17 2.11 -67.60
CA THR A 6 9.32 2.33 -68.50
C THR A 6 10.64 2.27 -67.73
N LYS A 7 11.30 1.11 -67.89
CA LYS A 7 12.74 0.83 -68.04
C LYS A 7 13.77 1.59 -67.19
N LEU A 8 14.32 0.85 -66.22
CA LEU A 8 15.72 0.42 -66.11
C LEU A 8 16.80 1.34 -66.72
N LEU A 9 17.65 1.89 -65.86
CA LEU A 9 19.04 2.23 -66.20
C LEU A 9 19.95 1.78 -65.04
N VAL A 10 20.69 0.71 -65.31
CA VAL A 10 21.77 0.18 -64.47
C VAL A 10 23.01 1.04 -64.76
N ILE A 11 23.56 1.69 -63.73
CA ILE A 11 24.95 2.15 -63.74
C ILE A 11 25.61 1.70 -62.44
N THR A 12 26.68 0.96 -62.65
CA THR A 12 27.47 0.16 -61.73
C THR A 12 28.50 1.01 -60.99
N ALA A 13 28.85 0.53 -59.79
CA ALA A 13 30.12 0.68 -59.08
C ALA A 13 30.45 2.04 -58.42
N LEU A 14 30.45 2.04 -57.08
CA LEU A 14 31.72 2.14 -56.36
C LEU A 14 31.61 1.45 -55.00
N LEU A 15 32.44 0.43 -54.84
CA LEU A 15 32.64 -0.35 -53.63
C LEU A 15 33.42 0.53 -52.63
N GLY A 16 32.73 1.06 -51.62
CA GLY A 16 33.33 1.74 -50.47
C GLY A 16 32.86 1.05 -49.20
N VAL A 17 33.60 0.02 -48.77
CA VAL A 17 33.38 -0.62 -47.47
C VAL A 17 33.88 0.34 -46.40
N PHE A 18 32.96 1.03 -45.72
CA PHE A 18 33.21 1.57 -44.39
C PHE A 18 32.25 0.90 -43.43
N LEU A 19 32.80 -0.05 -42.68
CA LEU A 19 32.22 -0.59 -41.47
C LEU A 19 32.07 0.56 -40.47
N SER A 20 30.85 1.01 -40.23
CA SER A 20 30.47 1.65 -38.99
C SER A 20 29.24 0.92 -38.48
N ALA A 21 29.49 0.04 -37.53
CA ALA A 21 28.48 -0.56 -36.70
C ALA A 21 27.86 0.56 -35.84
N CYS A 22 26.56 0.79 -36.03
CA CYS A 22 25.66 1.18 -34.97
C CYS A 22 24.38 0.39 -35.22
N SER A 23 24.25 -0.68 -34.45
CA SER A 23 22.98 -1.38 -34.24
C SER A 23 21.94 -0.38 -33.74
N ASP A 24 20.68 -0.65 -34.04
CA ASP A 24 19.52 0.13 -33.62
C ASP A 24 19.55 0.44 -32.12
N ASP A 25 19.90 1.68 -31.76
CA ASP A 25 19.67 2.22 -30.43
C ASP A 25 18.24 2.79 -30.39
N GLU A 26 17.24 1.91 -30.33
CA GLU A 26 16.04 2.23 -29.55
C GLU A 26 16.47 2.26 -28.07
N SER A 27 17.02 3.40 -27.66
CA SER A 27 17.25 3.70 -26.26
C SER A 27 15.88 3.87 -25.58
N THR A 28 15.28 2.75 -25.17
CA THR A 28 14.21 2.76 -24.18
C THR A 28 14.75 3.42 -22.92
N SER A 29 14.31 4.65 -22.69
CA SER A 29 14.49 5.37 -21.43
C SER A 29 14.21 4.41 -20.26
N PRO A 30 15.07 4.34 -19.23
CA PRO A 30 14.73 3.60 -18.03
C PRO A 30 13.56 4.35 -17.40
N ASN A 31 12.36 3.77 -17.50
CA ASN A 31 11.22 4.21 -16.73
C ASN A 31 11.55 3.89 -15.27
N SER A 32 12.21 4.82 -14.59
CA SER A 32 12.30 4.83 -13.14
C SER A 32 10.89 5.04 -12.60
N SER A 33 10.17 3.92 -12.44
CA SER A 33 8.95 3.87 -11.67
C SER A 33 9.31 4.26 -10.25
N ASN A 34 9.10 5.52 -9.90
CA ASN A 34 9.21 6.05 -8.54
C ASN A 34 8.06 5.54 -7.66
N THR A 35 7.59 4.31 -7.86
CA THR A 35 6.63 3.69 -6.95
C THR A 35 7.38 3.48 -5.64
N PRO A 36 7.03 4.19 -4.55
CA PRO A 36 7.72 4.01 -3.28
C PRO A 36 7.64 2.53 -2.92
N THR A 37 8.78 1.86 -2.76
CA THR A 37 8.80 0.54 -2.14
C THR A 37 8.16 0.69 -0.76
N PRO A 38 7.10 -0.06 -0.43
CA PRO A 38 6.53 -0.03 0.92
C PRO A 38 7.65 -0.30 1.93
N LYS A 39 7.87 0.63 2.85
CA LYS A 39 8.78 0.42 3.98
C LYS A 39 7.97 -0.22 5.10
N GLY A 40 8.09 -1.53 5.21
CA GLY A 40 7.34 -2.37 6.13
C GLY A 40 6.35 -3.31 5.43
N SER A 41 5.75 -4.22 6.18
CA SER A 41 4.70 -5.13 5.70
C SER A 41 3.42 -5.01 6.53
N PHE A 42 2.29 -5.35 5.91
CA PHE A 42 0.99 -5.46 6.56
C PHE A 42 0.25 -6.67 6.00
N GLU A 43 -0.01 -7.65 6.86
CA GLU A 43 -0.54 -8.96 6.48
C GLU A 43 -1.65 -9.38 7.44
N ALA A 44 -2.61 -10.17 6.95
CA ALA A 44 -3.69 -10.71 7.75
C ALA A 44 -4.22 -12.03 7.21
N ILE A 45 -4.95 -12.77 8.04
CA ILE A 45 -5.85 -13.84 7.63
C ILE A 45 -7.27 -13.32 7.83
N ILE A 46 -8.03 -13.23 6.74
CA ILE A 46 -9.40 -12.69 6.69
C ILE A 46 -10.32 -13.80 6.23
N ASN A 47 -11.24 -14.23 7.09
CA ASN A 47 -12.12 -15.37 6.84
C ASN A 47 -11.35 -16.64 6.39
N GLY A 48 -10.14 -16.84 6.92
CA GLY A 48 -9.26 -17.97 6.55
C GLY A 48 -8.47 -17.77 5.26
N VAL A 49 -8.55 -16.62 4.60
CA VAL A 49 -7.80 -16.28 3.38
C VAL A 49 -6.68 -15.31 3.70
N ASP A 50 -5.49 -15.58 3.16
CA ASP A 50 -4.34 -14.69 3.30
C ASP A 50 -4.58 -13.36 2.59
N PHE A 51 -4.26 -12.28 3.29
CA PHE A 51 -4.25 -10.91 2.81
C PHE A 51 -2.85 -10.33 2.99
N THR A 52 -2.32 -9.75 1.92
CA THR A 52 -1.08 -8.98 1.96
C THR A 52 -1.36 -7.62 1.34
N ALA A 53 -1.13 -6.56 2.10
CA ALA A 53 -1.29 -5.21 1.59
C ALA A 53 -0.27 -4.92 0.47
N SER A 54 -0.72 -4.37 -0.65
CA SER A 54 0.15 -3.82 -1.69
C SER A 54 0.62 -2.41 -1.33
N THR A 55 -0.18 -1.72 -0.51
CA THR A 55 0.09 -0.37 -0.01
C THR A 55 -0.08 -0.37 1.50
N THR A 56 0.90 0.15 2.21
CA THR A 56 0.80 0.39 3.65
C THR A 56 1.13 1.85 3.92
N TYR A 57 0.31 2.52 4.72
CA TYR A 57 0.56 3.90 5.12
C TYR A 57 0.27 4.10 6.59
N ALA A 58 1.04 4.99 7.20
CA ALA A 58 0.84 5.39 8.59
C ALA A 58 1.11 6.89 8.79
N ILE A 59 0.27 7.54 9.59
CA ILE A 59 0.35 8.96 9.92
C ILE A 59 0.18 9.13 11.42
N LEU A 60 1.20 9.71 12.07
CA LEU A 60 1.11 10.21 13.42
C LEU A 60 0.64 11.67 13.36
N GLU A 61 -0.63 11.90 13.66
CA GLU A 61 -1.19 13.24 13.83
C GLU A 61 -0.89 13.75 15.25
N GLN A 62 -0.38 14.97 15.34
CA GLN A 62 -0.04 15.62 16.61
C GLN A 62 -0.75 16.96 16.70
N ASP A 63 -1.58 17.12 17.73
CA ASP A 63 -2.16 18.41 18.10
C ASP A 63 -1.30 19.01 19.21
N THR A 64 -0.51 20.01 18.87
CA THR A 64 0.44 20.63 19.79
C THR A 64 -0.24 21.50 20.86
N ALA A 65 -1.46 21.97 20.61
CA ALA A 65 -2.21 22.79 21.56
C ALA A 65 -2.91 21.94 22.62
N LYS A 66 -3.34 20.73 22.26
CA LYS A 66 -4.00 19.77 23.17
C LYS A 66 -3.07 18.71 23.74
N GLU A 67 -1.81 18.69 23.30
CA GLU A 67 -0.80 17.68 23.65
C GLU A 67 -1.19 16.25 23.25
N THR A 68 -2.12 16.08 22.31
CA THR A 68 -2.65 14.77 21.91
C THR A 68 -1.95 14.22 20.67
N GLN A 69 -1.83 12.89 20.59
CA GLN A 69 -1.26 12.19 19.44
C GLN A 69 -2.17 11.04 19.00
N VAL A 70 -2.36 10.88 17.69
CA VAL A 70 -3.16 9.80 17.11
C VAL A 70 -2.39 9.17 15.96
N LEU A 71 -2.21 7.85 15.99
CA LEU A 71 -1.58 7.11 14.88
C LEU A 71 -2.66 6.42 14.06
N PHE A 72 -2.74 6.81 12.79
CA PHE A 72 -3.50 6.10 11.75
C PHE A 72 -2.58 5.12 11.05
N LEU A 73 -3.01 3.88 10.91
CA LEU A 73 -2.27 2.82 10.22
C LEU A 73 -3.24 2.05 9.32
N SER A 74 -2.90 1.88 8.05
CA SER A 74 -3.70 1.10 7.11
C SER A 74 -2.87 0.21 6.22
N GLY A 75 -3.44 -0.95 5.89
CA GLY A 75 -2.97 -1.83 4.83
C GLY A 75 -4.06 -2.02 3.77
N GLU A 76 -3.74 -1.75 2.51
CA GLU A 76 -4.66 -1.78 1.37
C GLU A 76 -4.16 -2.73 0.27
N ALA A 77 -5.05 -3.56 -0.28
CA ALA A 77 -4.84 -4.31 -1.51
C ALA A 77 -6.16 -4.61 -2.21
N GLY A 78 -6.22 -4.41 -3.54
CA GLY A 78 -7.32 -4.91 -4.37
C GLY A 78 -8.72 -4.44 -3.95
N GLY A 79 -8.85 -3.19 -3.46
CA GLY A 79 -10.13 -2.66 -2.98
C GLY A 79 -10.51 -3.10 -1.56
N THR A 80 -9.61 -3.77 -0.85
CA THR A 80 -9.74 -4.09 0.58
C THR A 80 -8.78 -3.23 1.38
N GLU A 81 -9.25 -2.66 2.49
CA GLU A 81 -8.43 -1.94 3.47
C GLU A 81 -8.71 -2.43 4.89
N ILE A 82 -7.67 -2.56 5.70
CA ILE A 82 -7.80 -2.63 7.16
C ILE A 82 -7.18 -1.37 7.74
N SER A 83 -7.96 -0.59 8.47
CA SER A 83 -7.54 0.66 9.11
C SER A 83 -7.58 0.52 10.63
N ILE A 84 -6.53 0.99 11.29
CA ILE A 84 -6.34 0.95 12.73
C ILE A 84 -6.00 2.36 13.23
N VAL A 85 -6.69 2.80 14.29
CA VAL A 85 -6.44 4.07 14.96
C VAL A 85 -5.99 3.83 16.38
N PHE A 86 -4.79 4.32 16.71
CA PHE A 86 -4.20 4.28 18.05
C PHE A 86 -4.26 5.66 18.71
N GLY A 87 -4.60 5.71 20.00
CA GLY A 87 -4.64 6.94 20.77
C GLY A 87 -3.33 7.22 21.51
N GLU A 88 -3.28 8.39 22.13
CA GLU A 88 -2.11 8.99 22.79
C GLU A 88 -1.42 8.08 23.83
N SER A 89 -2.17 7.25 24.55
CA SER A 89 -1.63 6.34 25.59
C SER A 89 -0.86 5.13 25.05
N ASP A 90 -0.92 4.86 23.75
CA ASP A 90 -0.58 3.54 23.20
C ASP A 90 0.84 3.46 22.59
N LEU A 91 1.51 4.61 22.45
CA LEU A 91 2.81 4.71 21.76
C LEU A 91 4.01 4.74 22.71
N SER A 92 3.79 4.93 24.02
CA SER A 92 4.86 5.14 25.00
C SER A 92 5.28 3.89 25.77
N GLU A 93 4.41 2.92 26.00
CA GLU A 93 4.73 1.69 26.73
C GLU A 93 3.86 0.51 26.26
N ALA A 94 4.41 -0.72 26.27
CA ALA A 94 3.70 -1.94 25.86
C ALA A 94 2.52 -2.22 26.80
N PHE A 95 1.32 -1.70 26.48
CA PHE A 95 0.14 -1.86 27.32
C PHE A 95 -1.08 -2.45 26.62
N SER A 96 -1.89 -3.10 27.47
CA SER A 96 -3.22 -3.60 27.20
C SER A 96 -4.11 -2.48 26.66
N LEU A 97 -4.73 -2.79 25.53
CA LEU A 97 -5.34 -1.85 24.63
C LEU A 97 -6.79 -1.49 25.02
N GLY A 98 -7.00 -0.23 25.44
CA GLY A 98 -8.31 0.39 25.65
C GLY A 98 -8.80 1.17 24.41
N THR A 99 -10.09 1.05 24.07
CA THR A 99 -10.82 1.76 22.98
C THR A 99 -10.09 2.11 21.66
N HIS A 100 -9.44 1.15 21.00
CA HIS A 100 -9.00 1.34 19.59
C HIS A 100 -10.15 1.19 18.60
N SER A 101 -10.14 2.01 17.56
CA SER A 101 -10.99 1.79 16.40
C SER A 101 -10.22 0.98 15.37
N ILE A 102 -10.75 -0.18 15.01
CA ILE A 102 -10.30 -0.98 13.89
C ILE A 102 -11.50 -1.19 12.97
N ALA A 103 -11.28 -1.00 11.67
CA ALA A 103 -12.28 -1.18 10.65
C ALA A 103 -11.71 -1.98 9.49
N TYR A 104 -12.58 -2.72 8.82
CA TYR A 104 -12.29 -3.34 7.53
C TYR A 104 -13.21 -2.69 6.50
N LEU A 105 -12.62 -2.22 5.40
CA LEU A 105 -13.32 -1.65 4.27
C LEU A 105 -13.17 -2.61 3.09
N ARG A 106 -14.29 -2.85 2.40
CA ARG A 106 -14.30 -3.65 1.18
C ARG A 106 -15.09 -2.93 0.11
N LYS A 107 -14.42 -2.64 -0.99
CA LYS A 107 -15.04 -2.10 -2.19
C LYS A 107 -15.69 -3.24 -2.99
N GLU A 108 -16.98 -3.09 -3.27
CA GLU A 108 -17.77 -3.96 -4.12
C GLU A 108 -18.46 -3.10 -5.17
N ASP A 109 -18.05 -3.26 -6.43
CA ASP A 109 -18.49 -2.42 -7.54
C ASP A 109 -18.29 -0.92 -7.24
N ASP A 110 -19.39 -0.15 -7.21
CA ASP A 110 -19.45 1.27 -6.90
C ASP A 110 -19.81 1.58 -5.43
N THR A 111 -19.84 0.55 -4.58
CA THR A 111 -20.17 0.70 -3.16
C THR A 111 -19.00 0.30 -2.26
N GLU A 112 -18.92 0.94 -1.10
CA GLU A 112 -17.96 0.61 -0.06
C GLU A 112 -18.71 0.06 1.15
N LYS A 113 -18.29 -1.10 1.63
CA LYS A 113 -18.79 -1.71 2.85
C LYS A 113 -17.82 -1.45 3.98
N ILE A 114 -18.36 -0.99 5.11
CA ILE A 114 -17.58 -0.68 6.33
C ILE A 114 -17.98 -1.65 7.43
N PHE A 115 -17.00 -2.44 7.87
CA PHE A 115 -17.15 -3.42 8.93
C PHE A 115 -16.51 -2.88 10.21
N GLY A 116 -17.36 -2.40 11.13
CA GLY A 116 -16.94 -1.91 12.43
C GLY A 116 -16.77 -3.06 13.44
N ARG A 117 -15.84 -2.92 14.38
CA ARG A 117 -15.60 -3.94 15.41
C ARG A 117 -16.86 -4.23 16.25
N ILE A 118 -17.12 -5.51 16.55
CA ILE A 118 -18.24 -5.91 17.43
C ILE A 118 -17.88 -6.89 18.56
N ALA A 119 -16.66 -7.41 18.57
CA ALA A 119 -16.18 -8.36 19.58
C ALA A 119 -14.89 -7.88 20.26
N SER A 120 -14.30 -8.72 21.11
CA SER A 120 -12.97 -8.52 21.71
C SER A 120 -11.88 -8.49 20.63
N SER A 121 -11.75 -7.31 20.04
CA SER A 121 -10.69 -6.98 19.09
C SER A 121 -9.42 -6.72 19.89
N THR A 122 -8.29 -7.22 19.43
CA THR A 122 -7.00 -6.90 20.03
C THR A 122 -6.11 -6.31 18.96
N VAL A 123 -5.50 -5.18 19.26
CA VAL A 123 -4.27 -4.76 18.59
C VAL A 123 -3.16 -4.82 19.64
N THR A 124 -1.91 -4.93 19.25
CA THR A 124 -0.77 -4.93 20.18
C THR A 124 0.41 -4.35 19.45
N ILE A 125 0.96 -3.25 19.97
CA ILE A 125 2.24 -2.72 19.49
C ILE A 125 3.36 -3.59 20.08
N THR A 126 4.17 -4.21 19.22
CA THR A 126 5.33 -5.02 19.63
C THR A 126 6.64 -4.24 19.57
N LYS A 127 6.69 -3.20 18.73
CA LYS A 127 7.86 -2.33 18.57
C LYS A 127 7.42 -0.94 18.12
N SER A 128 7.99 0.09 18.71
CA SER A 128 7.90 1.48 18.25
C SER A 128 9.31 2.09 18.28
N ASP A 129 9.70 2.75 17.20
CA ASP A 129 10.99 3.44 17.09
C ASP A 129 10.75 4.86 16.57
N ALA A 130 10.98 5.84 17.44
CA ALA A 130 10.80 7.25 17.13
C ALA A 130 11.92 7.83 16.25
N ALA A 131 13.11 7.22 16.24
CA ALA A 131 14.24 7.68 15.44
C ALA A 131 14.04 7.28 13.96
N THR A 132 13.63 6.04 13.70
CA THR A 132 13.33 5.54 12.35
C THR A 132 11.89 5.79 11.91
N LYS A 133 11.03 6.25 12.85
CA LYS A 133 9.60 6.46 12.67
C LYS A 133 8.90 5.21 12.18
N THR A 134 9.12 4.08 12.86
CA THR A 134 8.55 2.79 12.49
C THR A 134 7.75 2.19 13.63
N VAL A 135 6.67 1.49 13.30
CA VAL A 135 5.82 0.75 14.24
C VAL A 135 5.64 -0.69 13.78
N SER A 136 5.63 -1.63 14.72
CA SER A 136 5.29 -3.04 14.48
C SER A 136 4.29 -3.52 15.51
N GLY A 137 3.50 -4.51 15.15
CA GLY A 137 2.49 -5.05 16.02
C GLY A 137 1.65 -6.14 15.39
N THR A 138 0.67 -6.60 16.15
CA THR A 138 -0.28 -7.64 15.75
C THR A 138 -1.70 -7.19 16.01
N PHE A 139 -2.65 -7.75 15.27
CA PHE A 139 -4.07 -7.49 15.49
C PHE A 139 -4.94 -8.72 15.21
N LYS A 140 -6.16 -8.72 15.77
CA LYS A 140 -7.25 -9.64 15.42
C LYS A 140 -8.57 -8.96 15.76
N PHE A 141 -9.59 -9.16 14.95
CA PHE A 141 -10.91 -8.63 15.24
C PHE A 141 -12.03 -9.31 14.47
N THR A 142 -13.25 -9.15 14.96
CA THR A 142 -14.48 -9.48 14.23
C THR A 142 -15.20 -8.19 13.92
N GLY A 143 -15.43 -7.92 12.64
CA GLY A 143 -16.15 -6.76 12.14
C GLY A 143 -17.56 -7.14 11.71
N GLN A 144 -18.52 -6.24 11.90
CA GLN A 144 -19.87 -6.31 11.37
C GLN A 144 -20.12 -5.15 10.44
N GLU A 145 -20.68 -5.42 9.26
CA GLU A 145 -21.08 -4.37 8.33
C GLU A 145 -22.15 -3.48 8.96
N THR A 146 -21.98 -2.17 8.81
CA THR A 146 -22.89 -1.18 9.39
C THR A 146 -24.31 -1.37 8.83
N GLY A 147 -25.26 -1.65 9.71
CA GLY A 147 -26.67 -1.80 9.34
C GLY A 147 -27.05 -3.17 8.78
N THR A 148 -26.15 -4.15 8.74
CA THR A 148 -26.45 -5.52 8.31
C THR A 148 -25.95 -6.55 9.34
N ALA A 149 -26.19 -7.84 9.09
CA ALA A 149 -25.64 -8.94 9.90
C ALA A 149 -24.40 -9.58 9.26
N GLU A 150 -23.84 -8.98 8.20
CA GLU A 150 -22.65 -9.50 7.53
C GLU A 150 -21.44 -9.36 8.47
N LEU A 151 -20.65 -10.44 8.59
CA LEU A 151 -19.48 -10.49 9.45
C LEU A 151 -18.21 -10.75 8.64
N ILE A 152 -17.13 -10.14 9.10
CA ILE A 152 -15.76 -10.51 8.74
C ILE A 152 -15.02 -10.93 10.00
N ASN A 153 -14.14 -11.91 9.86
CA ASN A 153 -13.28 -12.37 10.92
C ASN A 153 -11.83 -12.24 10.48
N VAL A 154 -11.10 -11.31 11.08
CA VAL A 154 -9.65 -11.21 10.96
C VAL A 154 -9.04 -12.04 12.08
N GLN A 155 -8.61 -13.25 11.75
CA GLN A 155 -8.12 -14.23 12.75
C GLN A 155 -6.78 -13.80 13.34
N SER A 156 -5.91 -13.28 12.50
CA SER A 156 -4.59 -12.77 12.86
C SER A 156 -4.15 -11.75 11.83
N GLY A 157 -3.45 -10.72 12.27
CA GLY A 157 -2.79 -9.77 11.42
C GLY A 157 -1.51 -9.28 12.07
N VAL A 158 -0.56 -8.87 11.23
CA VAL A 158 0.75 -8.38 11.62
C VAL A 158 1.10 -7.19 10.76
N PHE A 159 1.72 -6.19 11.38
CA PHE A 159 2.38 -5.12 10.68
C PHE A 159 3.82 -5.03 11.18
N THR A 160 4.77 -4.92 10.27
CA THR A 160 6.20 -5.00 10.59
C THR A 160 6.91 -3.79 10.03
N ASP A 161 7.64 -3.08 10.89
CA ASP A 161 8.46 -1.90 10.59
C ASP A 161 7.76 -0.89 9.64
N VAL A 162 6.45 -0.68 9.84
CA VAL A 162 5.68 0.26 9.03
C VAL A 162 6.15 1.68 9.34
N GLN A 163 6.67 2.36 8.33
CA GLN A 163 7.12 3.73 8.47
C GLN A 163 5.95 4.71 8.52
N TYR A 164 5.89 5.55 9.56
CA TYR A 164 4.92 6.63 9.69
C TYR A 164 5.54 8.00 9.40
N ARG A 165 4.72 8.90 8.87
CA ARG A 165 5.03 10.33 8.80
C ARG A 165 4.35 11.08 9.93
N ILE A 166 4.88 12.25 10.27
CA ILE A 166 4.29 13.14 11.27
C ILE A 166 3.50 14.21 10.53
N SER A 167 2.25 14.41 10.94
CA SER A 167 1.42 15.56 10.56
C SER A 167 1.20 16.41 11.81
N ILE A 168 1.50 17.70 11.71
CA ILE A 168 1.34 18.64 12.82
C ILE A 168 0.19 19.56 12.46
N GLU A 169 -0.80 19.66 13.37
CA GLU A 169 -1.88 20.64 13.30
C GLU A 169 -1.61 21.82 14.25
#